data_AF-A0A7K4FKQ3-F1
#
_entry.id   AF-A0A7K4FKQ3-F1
#
_cell.length_a   1.000
_cell.length_b   1.000
_cell.length_c   1.000
_cell.angle_alpha   90.00
_cell.angle_beta   90.00
_cell.angle_gamma   90.00
#
_symmetry.space_group_name_H-M   'P 1'
#
loop_
_entity.id
_entity.type
_entity.pdbx_description
1 polymer ?
#
loop_
_entity_poly.entity_id
_entity_poly.type
_entity_poly.pdbx_seq_one_letter_code
_entity_poly.pdbx_strand_id
1 'polypeptide(L)' 'MPGNELFTKALSLEKPWYVKDLKFDPSGKRLDIYIGRTSDLLPCPVCGKPCVDYDSMS' A
#
# COMPACT_ATOMS: atom_id res chain seq x y z
N MET A 1 14.82 0.82 2.59
CA MET A 1 15.42 2.18 2.51
C MET A 1 14.76 3.06 3.55
N PRO A 2 15.51 3.94 4.22
CA PRO A 2 15.01 4.74 5.36
C PRO A 2 13.84 5.68 5.01
N GLY A 3 13.68 6.07 3.74
CA GLY A 3 12.55 6.89 3.29
C GLY A 3 11.18 6.22 3.50
N ASN A 4 11.06 4.92 3.21
CA ASN A 4 9.76 4.24 3.25
C ASN A 4 9.17 4.22 4.67
N GLU A 5 9.99 4.07 5.70
CA GLU A 5 9.54 4.07 7.11
C GLU A 5 9.09 5.46 7.56
N LEU A 6 9.77 6.52 7.11
CA LEU A 6 9.38 7.91 7.38
C LEU A 6 8.00 8.19 6.79
N PHE A 7 7.80 7.89 5.51
CA PHE A 7 6.52 8.12 4.84
C PHE A 7 5.41 7.23 5.39
N THR A 8 5.72 5.98 5.79
CA THR A 8 4.75 5.10 6.46
C THR A 8 4.24 5.74 7.75
N LYS A 9 5.13 6.31 8.58
CA LYS A 9 4.74 7.02 9.80
C LYS A 9 4.02 8.33 9.52
N ALA A 10 4.52 9.13 8.58
CA ALA A 10 3.96 10.44 8.24
C ALA A 10 2.54 10.33 7.67
N LEU A 11 2.23 9.25 6.96
CA LEU A 11 0.90 8.94 6.42
C LEU A 11 0.03 8.14 7.40
N SER A 12 0.51 7.91 8.64
CA SER A 12 -0.19 7.10 9.66
C SER A 12 -0.64 5.74 9.14
N LEU A 13 0.19 5.08 8.31
CA LEU A 13 -0.10 3.75 7.81
C LEU A 13 0.19 2.73 8.90
N GLU A 14 -0.83 1.95 9.24
CA GLU A 14 -0.74 0.85 10.19
C GLU A 14 -0.73 -0.50 9.47
N LYS A 15 -0.20 -1.53 10.13
CA LYS A 15 -0.23 -2.89 9.60
C LYS A 15 -1.68 -3.29 9.23
N PRO A 16 -1.88 -3.95 8.08
CA PRO A 16 -0.87 -4.53 7.19
C PRO A 16 -0.32 -3.57 6.11
N TRP A 17 -0.66 -2.28 6.12
CA TRP A 17 -0.28 -1.32 5.09
C TRP A 17 1.13 -0.77 5.34
N TYR A 18 1.87 -0.52 4.25
CA TYR A 18 3.21 0.05 4.31
C TYR A 18 3.56 0.77 3.00
N VAL A 19 4.50 1.71 3.03
CA VAL A 19 5.04 2.30 1.79
C VAL A 19 5.93 1.28 1.09
N LYS A 20 5.48 0.79 -0.06
CA LYS A 20 6.18 -0.18 -0.90
C LYS A 20 7.27 0.50 -1.72
N ASP A 21 6.96 1.62 -2.36
CA ASP A 21 7.89 2.34 -3.23
C ASP A 21 7.62 3.85 -3.26
N LEU A 22 8.64 4.62 -3.62
CA LEU A 22 8.60 6.08 -3.73
C LEU A 22 9.26 6.48 -5.05
N LYS A 23 8.54 7.16 -5.94
CA LYS A 23 9.10 7.73 -7.17
C LYS A 23 9.04 9.24 -7.14
N PHE A 24 10.21 9.85 -7.24
CA PHE A 24 10.36 11.30 -7.27
C PHE A 24 10.59 11.76 -8.71
N ASP A 25 9.69 12.58 -9.23
CA ASP A 25 9.80 13.26 -10.50
C ASP A 25 9.92 14.78 -10.25
N PRO A 26 11.14 15.31 -10.06
CA PRO A 26 11.34 16.73 -9.83
C PRO A 26 10.95 17.59 -11.04
N SER A 27 11.13 17.07 -12.26
CA SER A 27 10.77 17.77 -13.49
C SER A 27 9.26 17.96 -13.59
N GLY A 28 8.49 16.93 -13.24
CA GLY A 28 7.03 16.99 -13.10
C GLY A 28 6.53 17.57 -11.78
N LYS A 29 7.43 17.94 -10.85
CA LYS A 29 7.11 18.35 -9.47
C LYS A 29 6.16 17.37 -8.75
N ARG A 30 6.38 16.07 -8.95
CA ARG A 30 5.51 15.00 -8.49
C ARG A 30 6.26 14.02 -7.60
N LEU A 31 5.59 13.56 -6.56
CA LEU A 31 6.02 12.45 -5.73
C LEU A 31 4.93 11.38 -5.78
N ASP A 32 5.25 10.22 -6.34
CA ASP A 32 4.38 9.06 -6.32
C ASP A 32 4.74 8.16 -5.15
N ILE A 33 3.75 7.84 -4.33
CA ILE A 33 3.88 6.96 -3.18
C ILE A 33 3.06 5.71 -3.44
N TYR A 34 3.74 4.58 -3.58
CA TYR A 34 3.10 3.29 -3.81
C TYR A 34 2.91 2.58 -2.47
N ILE A 35 1.65 2.28 -2.14
CA ILE A 35 1.29 1.59 -0.89
C ILE A 35 1.17 0.10 -1.17
N GLY A 36 1.83 -0.70 -0.34
CA GLY A 36 1.73 -2.15 -0.30
C GLY A 36 0.95 -2.61 0.93
N ARG A 37 0.58 -3.88 0.93
CA ARG A 37 -0.08 -4.54 2.06
C ARG A 37 0.57 -5.91 2.31
N THR A 38 0.68 -6.32 3.57
CA THR A 38 1.32 -7.60 3.98
C THR A 38 0.36 -8.81 3.94
N SER A 39 -0.91 -8.61 3.60
CA SER A 39 -1.88 -9.70 3.42
C SER A 39 -2.48 -9.65 2.03
N ASP A 40 -2.24 -10.69 1.24
CA ASP A 40 -2.89 -10.90 -0.06
C ASP A 40 -4.37 -11.26 0.11
N LEU A 41 -4.73 -11.77 1.29
CA LEU A 41 -6.07 -12.24 1.58
C LEU A 41 -6.84 -11.22 2.43
N LEU A 42 -7.88 -10.65 1.86
CA LEU A 42 -8.87 -9.84 2.56
C LEU A 42 -9.99 -10.73 3.08
N PRO A 43 -10.56 -10.45 4.26
CA PRO A 43 -11.83 -11.07 4.63
C PRO A 43 -12.90 -10.58 3.65
N CYS A 44 -13.54 -11.52 2.95
CA CYS A 44 -14.64 -11.21 2.05
C CYS A 44 -15.78 -10.53 2.85
N PRO A 45 -16.29 -9.36 2.42
CA PRO A 45 -17.38 -8.68 3.14
C PRO A 45 -18.69 -9.48 3.13
N VAL A 46 -18.83 -10.48 2.25
CA VAL A 46 -20.02 -11.32 2.11
C VAL A 46 -19.94 -12.59 2.95
N CYS A 47 -18.79 -13.27 2.96
CA CYS A 47 -18.66 -14.61 3.56
C CYS A 47 -17.58 -14.73 4.64
N GLY A 48 -16.79 -13.68 4.89
CA GLY A 48 -15.73 -13.64 5.90
C GLY A 48 -14.49 -14.49 5.59
N LYS A 49 -14.49 -15.25 4.48
CA LYS A 49 -13.35 -16.07 4.08
C LYS A 49 -12.22 -15.19 3.52
N PRO A 50 -10.96 -15.56 3.76
CA PRO A 50 -9.82 -14.92 3.10
C PRO A 50 -9.93 -15.11 1.58
N CYS A 51 -10.01 -14.00 0.83
CA CYS A 51 -10.04 -13.98 -0.63
C CYS A 51 -9.04 -12.94 -1.17
N VAL A 52 -8.56 -13.16 -2.40
CA VAL A 52 -7.77 -12.16 -3.13
C VAL A 52 -8.57 -10.86 -3.25
N ASP A 53 -7.88 -9.72 -3.35
CA ASP A 53 -8.50 -8.43 -3.53
C ASP A 53 -9.41 -8.42 -4.76
N TYR A 54 -10.57 -7.80 -4.62
CA TYR A 54 -11.61 -7.81 -5.64
C TYR A 54 -11.10 -7.30 -7.01
N ASP A 55 -10.18 -6.33 -6.98
CA ASP A 55 -9.56 -5.72 -8.17
C ASP A 55 -8.37 -6.51 -8.76
N SER A 56 -7.90 -7.58 -8.12
CA SER A 56 -6.87 -8.47 -8.70
C SER A 56 -7.41 -9.51 -9.69
N MET A 57 -8.74 -9.56 -9.86
CA MET A 57 -9.40 -10.29 -10.96
C MET A 57 -9.75 -9.33 -12.10
N SER A 58 -8.72 -8.86 -12.83
CA SER A 58 -8.84 -8.32 -14.20
C SER A 58 -7.66 -8.74 -15.05
#